data_AF-A0A7Y1VDX0-F1
#
_entry.id   AF-A0A7Y1VDX0-F1
#
_cell.length_a   1.000
_cell.length_b   1.000
_cell.length_c   1.000
_cell.angle_alpha   90.00
_cell.angle_beta   90.00
_cell.angle_gamma   90.00
#
_symmetry.space_group_name_H-M   'P 1'
#
loop_
_entity.id
_entity.type
_entity.pdbx_description
1 polymer ?
#
loop_
_entity_poly.entity_id
_entity_poly.type
_entity_poly.pdbx_seq_one_letter_code
_entity_poly.pdbx_strand_id
1 'polypeptide(L)'
;MKYWLTILTVLLFCNTNAQYSFSGNVDNQRWQNTVYLSLVEDYRKLSGLYSEQVIAKTTADSLGFFEFTGNQLENAHRMYRIHVDNCNGSEPESNHFGGHCPDSKEIVFIAKNTDTINFPFSFDAQMFCDIVANNQKSLAIMKIDSLKEDMRFAYTEIRSEASR
;
A
#
# COMPACT_ATOMS: atom_id res chain seq x y z
N MET A 1 35.19 37.03 -10.40
CA MET A 1 35.18 35.73 -11.12
C MET A 1 35.48 34.53 -10.21
N LYS A 2 36.40 34.61 -9.24
CA LYS A 2 36.82 33.46 -8.39
C LYS A 2 35.72 32.89 -7.47
N TYR A 3 34.81 33.73 -6.96
CA TYR A 3 33.70 33.31 -6.09
C TYR A 3 32.50 32.73 -6.86
N TRP A 4 32.41 32.97 -8.17
CA TRP A 4 31.29 32.51 -8.97
C TRP A 4 31.41 31.01 -9.29
N LEU A 5 32.63 30.54 -9.52
CA LEU A 5 32.93 29.11 -9.65
C LEU A 5 32.62 28.34 -8.36
N THR A 6 32.91 28.92 -7.18
CA THR A 6 32.64 28.28 -5.89
C THR A 6 31.14 28.18 -5.61
N ILE A 7 30.37 29.23 -5.89
CA ILE A 7 28.90 29.21 -5.80
C ILE A 7 28.28 28.17 -6.74
N LEU A 8 28.81 28.04 -7.97
CA LEU A 8 28.34 27.06 -8.94
C LEU A 8 28.57 25.62 -8.46
N THR A 9 29.72 25.32 -7.86
CA THR A 9 29.98 23.99 -7.25
C THR A 9 29.07 23.67 -6.07
N VAL A 10 28.73 24.63 -5.21
CA VAL A 10 27.86 24.37 -4.04
C VAL A 10 26.41 24.08 -4.47
N LEU A 11 25.92 24.71 -5.54
CA LEU A 11 24.61 24.42 -6.12
C LEU A 11 24.53 23.03 -6.79
N LEU A 12 25.65 22.49 -7.27
CA LEU A 12 25.73 21.15 -7.88
C LEU A 12 25.66 19.99 -6.86
N PHE A 13 25.90 20.25 -5.57
CA PHE A 13 25.82 19.23 -4.51
C PHE A 13 24.47 19.17 -3.79
N CYS A 14 23.50 20.02 -4.15
CA CYS A 14 22.14 19.92 -3.65
C CYS A 14 21.38 18.81 -4.39
N ASN A 15 21.83 17.56 -4.25
CA ASN A 15 21.13 16.41 -4.79
C ASN A 15 19.92 16.09 -3.91
N THR A 16 18.81 15.90 -4.60
CA THR A 16 17.45 15.77 -4.10
C THR A 16 17.31 14.61 -3.12
N ASN A 17 16.72 14.88 -1.97
CA ASN A 17 16.19 13.83 -1.09
C ASN A 17 15.15 13.04 -1.88
N ALA A 18 15.35 11.73 -2.04
CA ALA A 18 14.30 10.86 -2.53
C ALA A 18 13.17 10.85 -1.49
N GLN A 19 12.05 11.50 -1.83
CA GLN A 19 10.86 11.54 -1.00
C GLN A 19 9.74 10.84 -1.74
N TYR A 20 9.35 9.66 -1.25
CA TYR A 20 8.15 9.01 -1.76
C TYR A 20 6.92 9.76 -1.21
N SER A 21 5.81 9.64 -1.92
CA SER A 21 4.50 10.11 -1.43
C SER A 21 3.43 9.11 -1.81
N PHE A 22 2.79 8.54 -0.80
CA PHE A 22 1.66 7.63 -0.96
C PHE A 22 0.43 8.26 -0.31
N SER A 23 -0.58 8.59 -1.09
CA SER A 23 -1.78 9.30 -0.63
C SER A 23 -3.06 8.58 -1.05
N GLY A 24 -4.16 8.87 -0.38
CA GLY A 24 -5.45 8.34 -0.80
C GLY A 24 -6.57 8.75 0.15
N ASN A 25 -7.72 8.10 -0.01
CA ASN A 25 -8.87 8.34 0.85
C ASN A 25 -9.39 7.05 1.49
N VAL A 26 -9.83 7.18 2.74
CA VAL A 26 -10.49 6.12 3.49
C VAL A 26 -11.88 6.56 3.94
N ASP A 27 -12.80 5.59 4.06
CA ASP A 27 -14.14 5.82 4.58
C ASP A 27 -14.12 5.79 6.12
N ASN A 28 -13.94 6.97 6.71
CA ASN A 28 -13.91 7.16 8.17
C ASN A 28 -15.26 6.85 8.87
N GLN A 29 -16.35 6.62 8.14
CA GLN A 29 -17.63 6.23 8.78
C GLN A 29 -17.61 4.77 9.21
N ARG A 30 -16.97 3.91 8.40
CA ARG A 30 -16.87 2.47 8.67
C ARG A 30 -15.53 2.08 9.31
N TRP A 31 -14.44 2.67 8.85
CA TRP A 31 -13.09 2.25 9.23
C TRP A 31 -12.50 3.17 10.28
N GLN A 32 -11.57 2.64 11.08
CA GLN A 32 -10.75 3.50 11.91
C GLN A 32 -9.95 4.46 11.04
N ASN A 33 -9.72 5.66 11.55
CA ASN A 33 -8.95 6.68 10.85
C ASN A 33 -7.45 6.38 10.81
N THR A 34 -6.97 5.28 11.41
CA THR A 34 -5.55 4.92 11.37
C THR A 34 -5.26 4.09 10.13
N VAL A 35 -4.29 4.56 9.34
CA VAL A 35 -3.82 3.89 8.12
C VAL A 35 -2.40 3.41 8.35
N TYR A 36 -2.12 2.16 8.00
CA TYR A 36 -0.84 1.52 8.22
C TYR A 36 -0.12 1.25 6.90
N LEU A 37 1.18 1.51 6.87
CA LEU A 37 2.08 1.17 5.77
C LEU A 37 3.02 0.05 6.23
N SER A 38 3.03 -1.06 5.51
CA SER A 38 3.82 -2.26 5.82
C SER A 38 4.75 -2.66 4.68
N LEU A 39 5.90 -3.24 5.01
CA LEU A 39 6.83 -3.86 4.05
C LEU A 39 6.55 -5.37 3.95
N VAL A 40 6.26 -5.86 2.74
CA VAL A 40 6.01 -7.28 2.49
C VAL A 40 7.27 -7.93 1.95
N GLU A 41 8.03 -8.60 2.83
CA GLU A 41 9.27 -9.29 2.45
C GLU A 41 9.02 -10.66 1.79
N ASP A 42 8.05 -11.41 2.33
CA ASP A 42 7.67 -12.73 1.82
C ASP A 42 6.34 -12.64 1.06
N TYR A 43 6.37 -12.91 -0.24
CA TYR A 43 5.17 -12.88 -1.08
C TYR A 43 4.12 -13.92 -0.65
N ARG A 44 4.49 -14.97 0.10
CA ARG A 44 3.52 -15.94 0.63
C ARG A 44 2.67 -15.34 1.75
N LYS A 45 3.13 -14.23 2.34
CA LYS A 45 2.43 -13.43 3.33
C LYS A 45 1.73 -12.22 2.71
N LEU A 46 1.49 -12.23 1.39
CA LEU A 46 0.69 -11.20 0.71
C LEU A 46 -0.69 -11.06 1.33
N SER A 47 -1.28 -12.16 1.81
CA SER A 47 -2.50 -12.14 2.61
C SER A 47 -2.18 -12.17 4.10
N GLY A 48 -2.82 -11.30 4.88
CA GLY A 48 -2.69 -11.24 6.35
C GLY A 48 -1.96 -9.99 6.84
N LEU A 49 -2.50 -9.40 7.90
CA LEU A 49 -1.99 -8.22 8.58
C LEU A 49 -1.03 -8.62 9.70
N TYR A 50 0.25 -8.49 9.41
CA TYR A 50 1.35 -8.78 10.33
C TYR A 50 1.86 -7.47 10.92
N SER A 51 1.64 -7.26 12.22
CA SER A 51 2.02 -5.99 12.88
C SER A 51 3.53 -5.75 12.85
N GLU A 52 4.33 -6.82 12.84
CA GLU A 52 5.79 -6.75 12.71
C GLU A 52 6.26 -6.20 11.36
N GLN A 53 5.40 -6.19 10.34
CA GLN A 53 5.70 -5.64 9.01
C GLN A 53 5.39 -4.15 8.90
N VAL A 54 4.72 -3.55 9.89
CA VAL A 54 4.34 -2.13 9.87
C VAL A 54 5.59 -1.25 10.02
N ILE A 55 5.87 -0.46 8.99
CA ILE A 55 7.02 0.46 8.96
C ILE A 55 6.62 1.92 9.21
N ALA A 56 5.35 2.26 9.01
CA ALA A 56 4.79 3.58 9.32
C ALA A 56 3.28 3.50 9.54
N LYS A 57 2.76 4.50 10.26
CA LYS A 57 1.31 4.72 10.40
C LYS A 57 1.00 6.21 10.28
N THR A 58 -0.18 6.52 9.78
CA THR A 58 -0.70 7.88 9.69
C THR A 58 -2.17 7.88 10.09
N THR A 59 -2.74 9.07 10.29
CA THR A 59 -4.16 9.23 10.62
C THR A 59 -4.81 10.02 9.51
N ALA A 60 -5.89 9.49 8.96
CA ALA A 60 -6.71 10.17 7.99
C ALA A 60 -7.37 11.40 8.61
N ASP A 61 -7.47 12.48 7.83
CA ASP A 61 -8.13 13.70 8.25
C ASP A 61 -9.66 13.52 8.34
N SER A 62 -10.40 14.58 8.67
CA SER A 62 -11.87 14.53 8.78
C SER A 62 -12.58 14.15 7.48
N LEU A 63 -11.94 14.32 6.32
CA LEU A 63 -12.45 13.96 5.00
C LEU A 63 -11.99 12.57 4.55
N GLY A 64 -11.23 11.87 5.40
CA GLY A 64 -10.68 10.56 5.09
C GLY A 64 -9.40 10.60 4.29
N PHE A 65 -8.81 11.77 4.03
CA PHE A 65 -7.55 11.86 3.30
C PHE A 65 -6.38 11.42 4.17
N PHE A 66 -5.50 10.57 3.64
CA PHE A 66 -4.26 10.17 4.28
C PHE A 66 -3.06 10.41 3.37
N GLU A 67 -1.89 10.62 3.98
CA GLU A 67 -0.63 10.71 3.24
C GLU A 67 0.51 10.09 4.06
N PHE A 68 1.36 9.33 3.36
CA PHE A 68 2.68 8.92 3.81
C PHE A 68 3.73 9.62 2.98
N THR A 69 4.66 10.30 3.63
CA THR A 69 5.86 10.83 2.99
C THR A 69 7.09 10.54 3.84
N GLY A 70 8.26 10.49 3.22
CA GLY A 70 9.52 10.29 3.93
C GLY A 70 10.63 9.81 3.02
N ASN A 71 11.73 9.37 3.64
CA ASN A 71 12.94 8.93 2.97
C ASN A 71 13.40 7.53 3.40
N GLN A 72 12.58 6.82 4.18
CA GLN A 72 12.97 5.53 4.78
C GLN A 72 12.75 4.32 3.86
N LEU A 73 12.20 4.51 2.66
CA LEU A 73 12.05 3.42 1.69
C LEU A 73 13.37 3.10 1.00
N GLU A 74 13.50 1.87 0.54
CA GLU A 74 14.64 1.46 -0.28
C GLU A 74 14.57 2.07 -1.69
N ASN A 75 15.75 2.21 -2.32
CA ASN A 75 15.88 2.62 -3.73
C ASN A 75 15.43 1.48 -4.67
N ALA A 76 15.51 0.23 -4.21
CA ALA A 76 15.01 -0.92 -4.94
C ALA A 76 13.47 -1.00 -4.88
N HIS A 77 12.86 -1.57 -5.92
CA HIS A 77 11.44 -1.87 -5.91
C HIS A 77 11.13 -2.96 -4.88
N ARG A 78 10.28 -2.65 -3.91
CA ARG A 78 9.80 -3.57 -2.88
C ARG A 78 8.27 -3.63 -2.91
N MET A 79 7.71 -4.69 -2.33
CA MET A 79 6.27 -4.82 -2.14
C MET A 79 5.89 -4.15 -0.82
N TYR A 80 4.92 -3.27 -0.89
CA TYR A 80 4.35 -2.59 0.25
C TYR A 80 2.87 -2.87 0.33
N ARG A 81 2.33 -2.72 1.53
CA ARG A 81 0.91 -2.84 1.81
C ARG A 81 0.43 -1.61 2.54
N ILE A 82 -0.69 -1.05 2.08
CA ILE A 82 -1.49 -0.12 2.88
C ILE A 82 -2.70 -0.87 3.38
N HIS A 83 -3.01 -0.73 4.67
CA HIS A 83 -4.22 -1.30 5.24
C HIS A 83 -4.88 -0.38 6.27
N VAL A 84 -6.18 -0.60 6.42
CA VAL A 84 -6.99 -0.11 7.54
C VAL A 84 -7.71 -1.29 8.16
N ASP A 85 -7.95 -1.22 9.45
CA ASP A 85 -8.69 -2.23 10.19
C ASP A 85 -9.69 -1.58 11.14
N ASN A 86 -10.65 -2.37 11.59
CA ASN A 86 -11.61 -2.00 12.61
C ASN A 86 -11.54 -2.93 13.82
N CYS A 87 -10.46 -3.71 13.91
CA CYS A 87 -10.18 -4.57 15.04
C CYS A 87 -9.65 -3.70 16.18
N ASN A 88 -10.53 -3.25 17.08
CA ASN A 88 -10.10 -2.65 18.34
C ASN A 88 -9.16 -3.63 19.07
N GLY A 89 -8.10 -3.12 19.70
CA GLY A 89 -7.10 -3.92 20.45
C GLY A 89 -7.62 -4.67 21.69
N SER A 90 -8.90 -5.02 21.71
CA SER A 90 -9.65 -5.75 22.73
C SER A 90 -10.02 -7.18 22.32
N GLU A 91 -9.53 -7.67 21.17
CA GLU A 91 -9.43 -9.11 20.94
C GLU A 91 -8.25 -9.63 21.77
N PRO A 92 -8.43 -10.67 22.61
CA PRO A 92 -7.37 -11.15 23.49
C PRO A 92 -6.14 -11.53 22.67
N GLU A 93 -4.97 -11.13 23.16
CA GLU A 93 -3.62 -11.40 22.64
C GLU A 93 -3.30 -12.91 22.40
N SER A 94 -4.28 -13.81 22.52
CA SER A 94 -4.15 -15.25 22.40
C SER A 94 -4.20 -15.81 20.97
N ASN A 95 -4.43 -14.98 19.94
CA ASN A 95 -4.46 -15.44 18.53
C ASN A 95 -3.38 -14.81 17.63
N HIS A 96 -2.32 -14.22 18.21
CA HIS A 96 -1.21 -13.56 17.48
C HIS A 96 -0.31 -14.48 16.63
N PHE A 97 -0.71 -15.72 16.35
CA PHE A 97 -0.01 -16.58 15.38
C PHE A 97 -0.52 -16.43 13.93
N GLY A 98 -1.58 -15.64 13.69
CA GLY A 98 -2.27 -15.64 12.38
C GLY A 98 -2.35 -14.33 11.61
N GLY A 99 -2.05 -13.17 12.20
CA GLY A 99 -2.11 -11.88 11.51
C GLY A 99 -3.43 -11.64 10.76
N HIS A 100 -4.58 -12.00 11.35
CA HIS A 100 -5.86 -11.94 10.65
C HIS A 100 -6.84 -11.04 11.40
N CYS A 101 -7.05 -9.82 10.88
CA CYS A 101 -8.21 -9.02 11.24
C CYS A 101 -9.29 -9.24 10.16
N PRO A 102 -10.42 -9.89 10.48
CA PRO A 102 -11.46 -10.18 9.51
C PRO A 102 -12.20 -8.92 9.02
N ASP A 103 -12.24 -7.85 9.83
CA ASP A 103 -12.77 -6.55 9.43
C ASP A 103 -11.61 -5.61 9.10
N SER A 104 -10.95 -5.90 7.98
CA SER A 104 -9.87 -5.07 7.43
C SER A 104 -9.99 -4.90 5.92
N LYS A 105 -9.36 -3.85 5.40
CA LYS A 105 -9.17 -3.62 3.97
C LYS A 105 -7.71 -3.29 3.70
N GLU A 106 -7.18 -3.87 2.62
CA GLU A 106 -5.77 -3.74 2.26
C GLU A 106 -5.57 -3.60 0.74
N ILE A 107 -4.45 -3.02 0.36
CA ILE A 107 -3.92 -3.03 -1.00
C ILE A 107 -2.42 -3.29 -0.97
N VAL A 108 -1.97 -4.16 -1.88
CA VAL A 108 -0.55 -4.44 -2.08
C VAL A 108 -0.08 -3.82 -3.40
N PHE A 109 1.06 -3.16 -3.35
CA PHE A 109 1.65 -2.46 -4.50
C PHE A 109 3.18 -2.55 -4.47
N ILE A 110 3.80 -2.26 -5.60
CA ILE A 110 5.27 -2.20 -5.73
C ILE A 110 5.69 -0.74 -5.78
N ALA A 111 6.67 -0.35 -4.97
CA ALA A 111 7.20 1.02 -4.98
C ALA A 111 8.70 1.06 -4.64
N LYS A 112 9.30 2.23 -4.83
CA LYS A 112 10.63 2.61 -4.30
C LYS A 112 10.58 4.03 -3.74
N ASN A 113 11.67 4.49 -3.14
CA ASN A 113 11.79 5.78 -2.46
C ASN A 113 11.58 7.06 -3.29
N THR A 114 11.40 6.95 -4.61
CA THR A 114 11.10 8.08 -5.51
C THR A 114 9.69 8.02 -6.09
N ASP A 115 8.90 7.01 -5.73
CA ASP A 115 7.61 6.79 -6.36
C ASP A 115 6.52 7.62 -5.68
N THR A 116 5.55 8.05 -6.50
CA THR A 116 4.36 8.78 -6.06
C THR A 116 3.15 7.99 -6.48
N ILE A 117 2.32 7.62 -5.51
CA ILE A 117 1.19 6.72 -5.71
C ILE A 117 -0.03 7.30 -5.00
N ASN A 118 -1.13 7.41 -5.73
CA ASN A 118 -2.42 7.81 -5.19
C ASN A 118 -3.41 6.65 -5.26
N PHE A 119 -4.17 6.47 -4.18
CA PHE A 119 -5.21 5.44 -4.01
C PHE A 119 -6.57 6.13 -3.92
N PRO A 120 -7.16 6.54 -5.06
CA PRO A 120 -8.48 7.18 -5.06
C PRO A 120 -9.58 6.17 -4.71
N PHE A 121 -10.75 6.68 -4.36
CA PHE A 121 -11.97 5.88 -4.42
C PHE A 121 -12.25 5.48 -5.87
N SER A 122 -12.70 4.23 -6.06
CA SER A 122 -13.22 3.80 -7.36
C SER A 122 -14.58 4.44 -7.66
N PHE A 123 -15.09 4.20 -8.87
CA PHE A 123 -16.42 4.66 -9.30
C PHE A 123 -17.54 4.27 -8.32
N ASP A 124 -17.45 3.10 -7.70
CA ASP A 124 -18.42 2.60 -6.71
C ASP A 124 -18.08 3.03 -5.27
N ALA A 125 -17.30 4.09 -5.10
CA ALA A 125 -16.81 4.60 -3.82
C ALA A 125 -16.04 3.56 -2.98
N GLN A 126 -15.39 2.58 -3.64
CA GLN A 126 -14.63 1.56 -2.94
C GLN A 126 -13.18 2.04 -2.73
N MET A 127 -12.72 1.96 -1.49
CA MET A 127 -11.31 2.15 -1.16
C MET A 127 -10.47 1.06 -1.80
N PHE A 128 -9.22 1.40 -2.17
CA PHE A 128 -8.18 0.42 -2.46
C PHE A 128 -8.43 -0.47 -3.69
N CYS A 129 -9.34 -0.07 -4.57
CA CYS A 129 -9.58 -0.77 -5.84
C CYS A 129 -8.77 -0.19 -7.01
N ASP A 130 -8.35 1.07 -6.91
CA ASP A 130 -7.64 1.79 -7.97
C ASP A 130 -6.29 2.35 -7.50
N ILE A 131 -5.33 2.39 -8.42
CA ILE A 131 -3.98 2.93 -8.20
C ILE A 131 -3.65 3.89 -9.35
N VAL A 132 -3.29 5.12 -8.99
CA VAL A 132 -2.71 6.10 -9.92
C VAL A 132 -1.25 6.31 -9.51
N ALA A 133 -0.31 5.79 -10.29
CA ALA A 133 1.11 5.81 -9.97
C ALA A 133 1.95 6.43 -11.09
N ASN A 134 3.04 7.10 -10.72
CA ASN A 134 4.05 7.54 -11.67
C ASN A 134 4.91 6.40 -12.24
N ASN A 135 4.82 5.20 -11.64
CA ASN A 135 5.56 4.00 -12.01
C ASN A 135 4.60 2.85 -12.35
N GLN A 136 4.69 2.34 -13.59
CA GLN A 136 3.84 1.25 -14.07
C GLN A 136 4.02 -0.07 -13.30
N LYS A 137 5.17 -0.29 -12.66
CA LYS A 137 5.41 -1.50 -11.84
C LYS A 137 4.49 -1.56 -10.62
N SER A 138 4.05 -0.40 -10.11
CA SER A 138 3.10 -0.32 -9.00
C SER A 138 1.75 -0.94 -9.33
N LEU A 139 1.39 -1.02 -10.62
CA LEU A 139 0.15 -1.61 -11.11
C LEU A 139 0.22 -3.14 -11.31
N ALA A 140 1.40 -3.75 -11.17
CA ALA A 140 1.58 -5.16 -11.53
C ALA A 140 0.78 -6.10 -10.61
N ILE A 141 0.77 -5.83 -9.31
CA ILE A 141 0.04 -6.67 -8.33
C ILE A 141 -1.47 -6.58 -8.57
N MET A 142 -1.99 -5.38 -8.78
CA MET A 142 -3.40 -5.16 -9.13
C MET A 142 -3.83 -5.95 -10.38
N LYS A 143 -3.01 -5.99 -11.43
CA LYS A 143 -3.29 -6.79 -12.64
C LYS A 143 -3.33 -8.30 -12.34
N ILE A 144 -2.43 -8.77 -11.48
CA ILE A 144 -2.41 -10.19 -11.06
C ILE A 144 -3.67 -10.52 -10.27
N ASP A 145 -4.10 -9.64 -9.35
CA ASP A 145 -5.32 -9.86 -8.57
C ASP A 145 -6.58 -9.84 -9.45
N SER A 146 -6.66 -8.95 -10.44
CA SER A 146 -7.73 -8.95 -11.44
C SER A 146 -7.78 -10.28 -12.20
N LEU A 147 -6.63 -10.76 -12.68
CA LEU A 147 -6.57 -12.04 -13.40
C LEU A 147 -6.96 -13.23 -12.51
N LYS A 148 -6.55 -13.21 -11.23
CA LYS A 148 -6.91 -14.24 -10.25
C LYS A 148 -8.42 -14.31 -10.04
N GLU A 149 -9.10 -13.17 -10.03
CA GLU A 149 -10.54 -13.09 -9.90
C GLU A 149 -11.27 -13.58 -11.16
N ASP A 150 -10.80 -13.19 -12.35
CA ASP A 150 -11.32 -13.70 -13.63
C ASP A 150 -11.19 -15.23 -13.71
N MET A 151 -10.04 -15.77 -13.29
CA MET A 151 -9.82 -17.21 -13.18
C MET A 151 -10.79 -17.87 -12.21
N ARG A 152 -10.98 -17.28 -11.01
CA ARG A 152 -11.91 -17.81 -10.00
C ARG A 152 -13.33 -17.93 -10.56
N PHE A 153 -13.78 -16.90 -11.26
CA PHE A 153 -15.08 -16.90 -11.93
C PHE A 153 -15.16 -18.01 -13.00
N ALA A 154 -14.18 -18.08 -13.90
CA ALA A 154 -14.15 -19.10 -14.94
C ALA A 154 -14.17 -20.54 -14.37
N TYR A 155 -13.44 -20.80 -13.29
CA TYR A 155 -13.42 -22.12 -12.65
C TYR A 155 -14.71 -22.47 -11.91
N THR A 156 -15.48 -21.48 -11.43
CA THR A 156 -16.81 -21.77 -10.86
C THR A 156 -17.81 -22.28 -11.90
N GLU A 157 -17.63 -21.95 -13.17
CA GLU A 157 -18.47 -22.44 -14.27
C GLU A 157 -18.04 -23.84 -14.75
N ILE A 158 -16.80 -24.25 -14.47
CA ILE A 158 -16.28 -25.59 -14.82
C ILE A 158 -16.71 -26.59 -13.74
N ARG A 159 -17.81 -27.30 -13.99
CA ARG A 159 -18.17 -28.49 -13.20
C ARG A 159 -17.14 -29.58 -13.47
N SER A 160 -16.45 -30.05 -12.44
CA SER A 160 -15.53 -31.19 -12.60
C SER A 160 -16.34 -32.46 -12.92
N GLU A 161 -15.78 -33.37 -13.72
CA GLU A 161 -16.39 -34.69 -13.95
C GLU A 161 -16.63 -35.48 -12.65
N ALA A 162 -15.91 -35.16 -11.57
CA ALA A 162 -16.11 -35.74 -10.23
C ALA A 162 -17.33 -35.17 -9.47
N SER A 163 -17.97 -34.11 -9.99
CA SER A 163 -19.23 -33.55 -9.48
C SER A 163 -20.46 -34.01 -10.27
N ARG A 164 -20.29 -34.97 -11.18
CA ARG A 164 -21.36 -35.58 -11.98
C ARG A 164 -21.85 -36.88 -11.37
#